data_AF-A0A1G7HWV8-F1
#
_entry.id   AF-A0A1G7HWV8-F1
#
_cell.length_a   1.000
_cell.length_b   1.000
_cell.length_c   1.000
_cell.angle_alpha   90.00
_cell.angle_beta   90.00
_cell.angle_gamma   90.00
#
_symmetry.space_group_name_H-M   'P 1'
#
loop_
_entity.id
_entity.type
_entity.pdbx_description
1 polymer ?
#
loop_
_entity_poly.entity_id
_entity_poly.type
_entity_poly.pdbx_seq_one_letter_code
_entity_poly.pdbx_strand_id
1 'polypeptide(L)'
;MQKRYLFIAVLAGLLAAAALAGYLLPEKGEAVPRRVLLRNAGGAVVLPHAAHAEAYGVPCQDCHHESPEKRTKVQRCKSCHGVTFDAAFAQRHQAFFGDDNAACATCHHYELTAKKWGHDKHATELGLSCADCHHKDAAIEPEPQNCADCHESGAPSGRKAEPGTPPNLADAVHARCMTCHEDLFQAGEKGCAACHTLRSVRENLPKTGRVKLNPLYADCAVCHGKGAQKLILGSMDAYHKNCMGCHEKLGTGPYGKKSCSQCHTGK
;
A
#
# COMPACT_ATOMS: atom_id res chain seq x y z
N MET A 1 51.10 40.64 -16.59
CA MET A 1 51.34 39.18 -16.46
C MET A 1 51.84 38.64 -17.79
N GLN A 2 52.93 37.85 -17.81
CA GLN A 2 53.39 37.23 -19.05
C GLN A 2 52.34 36.23 -19.58
N LYS A 3 52.13 36.17 -20.90
CA LYS A 3 51.10 35.33 -21.57
C LYS A 3 51.07 33.87 -21.09
N ARG A 4 52.20 33.33 -20.63
CA ARG A 4 52.35 31.99 -20.04
C ARG A 4 51.55 31.78 -18.75
N TYR A 5 51.36 32.80 -17.92
CA TYR A 5 50.61 32.68 -16.66
C TYR A 5 49.09 32.73 -16.85
N LEU A 6 48.62 33.29 -17.98
CA LEU A 6 47.19 33.33 -18.31
C LEU A 6 46.64 31.92 -18.54
N PHE A 7 47.38 31.09 -19.29
CA PHE A 7 47.03 29.68 -19.52
C PHE A 7 46.98 28.88 -18.21
N ILE A 8 47.96 29.09 -17.33
CA ILE A 8 48.02 28.42 -16.03
C ILE A 8 46.84 28.84 -15.15
N ALA A 9 46.51 30.14 -15.09
CA ALA A 9 45.38 30.64 -14.32
C ALA A 9 44.03 30.13 -14.83
N VAL A 10 43.83 30.07 -16.15
CA VAL A 10 42.62 29.52 -16.76
C VAL A 10 42.49 28.03 -16.45
N LEU A 11 43.56 27.25 -16.63
CA LEU A 11 43.54 25.81 -16.34
C LEU A 11 43.27 25.56 -14.85
N ALA A 12 43.91 26.30 -13.96
CA ALA A 12 43.68 26.21 -12.52
C ALA A 12 42.23 26.57 -12.15
N GLY A 13 41.66 27.60 -12.77
CA GLY A 13 40.26 27.98 -12.58
C GLY A 13 39.28 26.89 -13.05
N LEU A 14 39.55 26.25 -14.19
CA LEU A 14 38.74 25.14 -14.71
C LEU A 14 38.81 23.90 -13.79
N LEU A 15 40.01 23.56 -13.31
CA LEU A 15 40.18 22.43 -12.38
C LEU A 15 39.51 22.71 -11.02
N ALA A 16 39.60 23.95 -10.52
CA ALA A 16 38.91 24.36 -9.30
C ALA A 16 37.39 24.29 -9.46
N ALA A 17 36.85 24.75 -10.60
CA ALA A 17 35.43 24.65 -10.91
C ALA A 17 34.96 23.19 -11.04
N ALA A 18 35.76 22.32 -11.66
CA ALA A 18 35.47 20.89 -11.76
C ALA A 18 35.49 20.19 -10.40
N ALA A 19 36.45 20.53 -9.53
CA ALA A 19 36.50 20.01 -8.17
C ALA A 19 35.31 20.49 -7.33
N LEU A 20 34.94 21.77 -7.45
CA LEU A 20 33.77 22.34 -6.78
C LEU A 20 32.48 21.66 -7.26
N ALA A 21 32.34 21.44 -8.57
CA ALA A 21 31.21 20.72 -9.14
C ALA A 21 31.18 19.27 -8.65
N GLY A 22 32.31 18.57 -8.61
CA GLY A 22 32.40 17.20 -8.09
C GLY A 22 32.04 17.09 -6.61
N TYR A 23 32.36 18.11 -5.80
CA TYR A 23 32.02 18.15 -4.37
C TYR A 23 30.52 18.46 -4.14
N LEU A 24 29.93 19.32 -4.98
CA LEU A 24 28.55 19.76 -4.84
C LEU A 24 27.53 18.83 -5.51
N LEU A 25 27.96 18.06 -6.51
CA LEU A 25 27.09 17.09 -7.16
C LEU A 25 26.91 15.87 -6.24
N PRO A 26 25.67 15.55 -5.83
CA PRO A 26 25.43 14.37 -5.01
C PRO A 26 25.80 13.11 -5.78
N GLU A 27 26.60 12.23 -5.18
CA GLU A 27 26.84 10.90 -5.72
C GLU A 27 25.50 10.18 -5.87
N LYS A 28 25.23 9.68 -7.07
CA LYS A 28 24.11 8.75 -7.28
C LYS A 28 24.45 7.48 -6.50
N GLY A 29 23.69 7.21 -5.44
CA GLY A 29 23.88 6.00 -4.64
C GLY A 29 23.82 4.74 -5.50
N GLU A 30 24.66 3.75 -5.18
CA GLU A 30 24.64 2.43 -5.81
C GLU A 30 23.23 1.81 -5.73
N ALA A 31 22.77 1.17 -6.80
CA ALA A 31 21.45 0.53 -6.84
C ALA A 31 21.29 -0.58 -5.78
N VAL A 32 22.39 -1.27 -5.46
CA VAL A 32 22.49 -2.23 -4.36
C VAL A 32 23.57 -1.72 -3.41
N PRO A 33 23.21 -1.10 -2.28
CA PRO A 33 24.21 -0.61 -1.33
C PRO A 33 25.08 -1.75 -0.80
N ARG A 34 26.39 -1.54 -0.71
CA ARG A 34 27.31 -2.54 -0.12
C ARG A 34 26.98 -2.88 1.32
N ARG A 35 26.77 -1.86 2.13
CA ARG A 35 26.44 -1.98 3.56
C ARG A 35 25.36 -0.98 3.94
N VAL A 36 24.45 -1.40 4.82
CA VAL A 36 23.39 -0.56 5.36
C VAL A 36 23.54 -0.49 6.87
N LEU A 37 23.64 0.72 7.42
CA LEU A 37 23.70 0.95 8.86
C LEU A 37 22.28 1.15 9.42
N LEU A 38 21.81 0.17 10.19
CA LEU A 38 20.48 0.18 10.82
C LEU A 38 20.60 0.64 12.28
N ARG A 39 20.39 1.93 12.51
CA ARG A 39 20.41 2.51 13.87
C ARG A 39 19.12 2.18 14.63
N ASN A 40 19.27 1.67 15.85
CA ASN A 40 18.16 1.32 16.74
C ASN A 40 18.60 1.35 18.22
N ALA A 41 17.64 1.24 19.14
CA ALA A 41 17.87 1.37 20.58
C ALA A 41 18.79 0.29 21.18
N GLY A 42 18.89 -0.88 20.55
CA GLY A 42 19.72 -2.02 20.95
C GLY A 42 21.18 -1.96 20.46
N GLY A 43 21.59 -0.86 19.81
CA GLY A 43 22.89 -0.76 19.13
C GLY A 43 22.75 -0.89 17.63
N ALA A 44 23.66 -0.29 16.86
CA ALA A 44 23.56 -0.30 15.41
C ALA A 44 23.79 -1.71 14.85
N VAL A 45 23.09 -2.04 13.77
CA VAL A 45 23.32 -3.27 13.01
C VAL A 45 23.91 -2.89 11.66
N VAL A 46 25.05 -3.46 11.30
CA VAL A 46 25.65 -3.28 9.97
C VAL A 46 25.24 -4.46 9.11
N LEU A 47 24.29 -4.24 8.21
CA LEU A 47 23.86 -5.25 7.25
C LEU A 47 24.81 -5.22 6.04
N PRO A 48 25.57 -6.30 5.74
CA PRO A 48 26.28 -6.44 4.48
C PRO A 48 25.28 -6.75 3.36
N HIS A 49 24.59 -5.71 2.89
CA HIS A 49 23.44 -5.81 1.99
C HIS A 49 23.82 -6.41 0.63
N ALA A 50 24.91 -5.96 -0.01
CA ALA A 50 25.36 -6.56 -1.27
C ALA A 50 25.78 -8.03 -1.12
N ALA A 51 26.31 -8.45 0.05
CA ALA A 51 26.60 -9.87 0.27
C ALA A 51 25.32 -10.71 0.24
N HIS A 52 24.22 -10.24 0.85
CA HIS A 52 22.94 -10.94 0.80
C HIS A 52 22.34 -10.94 -0.60
N ALA A 53 22.29 -9.78 -1.26
CA ALA A 53 21.63 -9.63 -2.55
C ALA A 53 22.40 -10.26 -3.72
N GLU A 54 23.73 -10.18 -3.71
CA GLU A 54 24.58 -10.57 -4.85
C GLU A 54 25.36 -11.86 -4.57
N ALA A 55 26.07 -11.94 -3.45
CA ALA A 55 26.93 -13.09 -3.17
C ALA A 55 26.15 -14.34 -2.72
N TYR A 56 25.15 -14.15 -1.86
CA TYR A 56 24.27 -15.23 -1.39
C TYR A 56 23.06 -15.42 -2.31
N GLY A 57 22.82 -14.49 -3.24
CA GLY A 57 21.75 -14.56 -4.22
C GLY A 57 20.34 -14.54 -3.61
N VAL A 58 20.15 -13.93 -2.44
CA VAL A 58 18.84 -13.82 -1.80
C VAL A 58 17.92 -12.96 -2.70
N PRO A 59 16.77 -13.49 -3.16
CA PRO A 59 15.82 -12.72 -3.94
C PRO A 59 15.41 -11.43 -3.24
N CYS A 60 15.34 -10.32 -3.98
CA CYS A 60 15.05 -9.01 -3.39
C CYS A 60 13.73 -9.01 -2.61
N GLN A 61 12.70 -9.66 -3.15
CA GLN A 61 11.36 -9.74 -2.57
C GLN A 61 11.29 -10.57 -1.27
N ASP A 62 12.30 -11.38 -0.96
CA ASP A 62 12.36 -12.14 0.28
C ASP A 62 12.64 -11.22 1.49
N CYS A 63 13.32 -10.09 1.25
CA CYS A 63 13.51 -9.03 2.24
C CYS A 63 12.54 -7.86 1.99
N HIS A 64 12.43 -7.40 0.75
CA HIS A 64 11.57 -6.32 0.28
C HIS A 64 10.21 -6.87 -0.15
N HIS A 65 9.49 -7.40 0.83
CA HIS A 65 8.23 -8.13 0.65
C HIS A 65 7.02 -7.25 0.30
N GLU A 66 7.22 -5.95 0.06
CA GLU A 66 6.16 -5.05 -0.42
C GLU A 66 5.63 -5.42 -1.82
N SER A 67 6.35 -6.24 -2.57
CA SER A 67 5.94 -6.74 -3.89
C SER A 67 6.26 -8.23 -4.00
N PRO A 68 5.38 -9.05 -4.59
CA PRO A 68 5.70 -10.45 -4.89
C PRO A 68 6.74 -10.57 -6.03
N GLU A 69 6.86 -9.52 -6.84
CA GLU A 69 7.83 -9.42 -7.95
C GLU A 69 9.04 -8.57 -7.55
N LYS A 70 10.20 -8.86 -8.13
CA LYS A 70 11.43 -8.08 -7.93
C LYS A 70 11.23 -6.61 -8.35
N ARG A 71 11.60 -5.67 -7.48
CA ARG A 71 11.58 -4.22 -7.73
C ARG A 71 12.95 -3.60 -7.56
N THR A 72 13.19 -2.50 -8.28
CA THR A 72 14.42 -1.69 -8.17
C THR A 72 14.24 -0.51 -7.22
N LYS A 73 13.00 -0.02 -7.05
CA LYS A 73 12.61 1.00 -6.07
C LYS A 73 11.94 0.32 -4.89
N VAL A 74 12.76 -0.11 -3.94
CA VAL A 74 12.30 -0.85 -2.75
C VAL A 74 12.10 0.06 -1.55
N GLN A 75 11.25 -0.36 -0.61
CA GLN A 75 10.89 0.39 0.58
C GLN A 75 11.75 0.03 1.79
N ARG A 76 11.88 1.00 2.71
CA ARG A 76 12.49 0.75 4.02
C ARG A 76 11.49 0.04 4.92
N CYS A 77 11.95 -0.89 5.75
CA CYS A 77 11.07 -1.63 6.66
C CYS A 77 10.22 -0.69 7.54
N LYS A 78 10.83 0.40 8.05
CA LYS A 78 10.16 1.41 8.90
C LYS A 78 9.14 2.30 8.18
N SER A 79 9.04 2.22 6.85
CA SER A 79 7.94 2.88 6.12
C SER A 79 6.59 2.25 6.44
N CYS A 80 6.58 0.97 6.86
CA CYS A 80 5.38 0.22 7.21
C CYS A 80 5.43 -0.37 8.62
N HIS A 81 6.59 -0.85 9.07
CA HIS A 81 6.76 -1.53 10.35
C HIS A 81 7.13 -0.57 11.48
N GLY A 82 6.25 -0.46 12.48
CA GLY A 82 6.43 0.45 13.62
C GLY A 82 5.93 1.88 13.40
N VAL A 83 5.11 2.10 12.37
CA VAL A 83 4.36 3.35 12.19
C VAL A 83 3.03 3.30 12.98
N THR A 84 2.46 4.46 13.25
CA THR A 84 1.10 4.59 13.81
C THR A 84 0.13 4.93 12.68
N PHE A 85 -0.96 4.17 12.56
CA PHE A 85 -1.96 4.37 11.51
C PHE A 85 -3.03 5.42 11.92
N ASP A 86 -2.59 6.67 12.11
CA ASP A 86 -3.47 7.80 12.45
C ASP A 86 -3.85 8.65 11.23
N ALA A 87 -4.65 9.71 11.43
CA ALA A 87 -5.04 10.62 10.36
C ALA A 87 -3.83 11.31 9.69
N ALA A 88 -2.76 11.55 10.45
CA ALA A 88 -1.56 12.19 9.92
C ALA A 88 -0.74 11.23 9.05
N PHE A 89 -0.76 9.93 9.36
CA PHE A 89 -0.29 8.87 8.46
C PHE A 89 -1.13 8.85 7.18
N ALA A 90 -2.46 8.80 7.29
CA ALA A 90 -3.35 8.77 6.13
C ALA A 90 -3.08 9.91 5.13
N GLN A 91 -2.84 11.13 5.62
CA GLN A 91 -2.56 12.30 4.78
C GLN A 91 -1.18 12.27 4.11
N ARG A 92 -0.16 11.76 4.81
CA ARG A 92 1.24 11.93 4.37
C ARG A 92 1.84 10.69 3.75
N HIS A 93 1.27 9.50 4.02
CA HIS A 93 1.92 8.26 3.63
C HIS A 93 1.98 8.06 2.11
N GLN A 94 0.99 8.57 1.36
CA GLN A 94 0.98 8.51 -0.10
C GLN A 94 2.21 9.21 -0.71
N ALA A 95 2.69 10.30 -0.09
CA ALA A 95 3.86 11.02 -0.54
C ALA A 95 5.16 10.20 -0.41
N PHE A 96 5.22 9.18 0.46
CA PHE A 96 6.41 8.33 0.62
C PHE A 96 6.63 7.36 -0.54
N PHE A 97 5.58 7.04 -1.31
CA PHE A 97 5.66 6.01 -2.36
C PHE A 97 5.99 6.58 -3.75
N GLY A 98 5.99 7.92 -3.92
CA GLY A 98 6.44 8.58 -5.14
C GLY A 98 5.80 8.01 -6.43
N ASP A 99 6.63 7.57 -7.37
CA ASP A 99 6.17 7.07 -8.67
C ASP A 99 5.93 5.56 -8.76
N ASP A 100 6.34 4.78 -7.77
CA ASP A 100 6.12 3.32 -7.69
C ASP A 100 5.30 2.99 -6.45
N ASN A 101 4.03 2.69 -6.68
CA ASN A 101 3.05 2.43 -5.62
C ASN A 101 2.71 0.94 -5.51
N ALA A 102 3.58 0.03 -5.95
CA ALA A 102 3.39 -1.41 -5.75
C ALA A 102 3.18 -1.76 -4.27
N ALA A 103 3.88 -1.05 -3.38
CA ALA A 103 3.74 -1.19 -1.93
C ALA A 103 2.33 -0.84 -1.40
N CYS A 104 1.52 -0.08 -2.14
CA CYS A 104 0.15 0.21 -1.74
C CYS A 104 -0.68 -1.08 -1.72
N ALA A 105 -0.48 -1.99 -2.68
CA ALA A 105 -1.15 -3.28 -2.73
C ALA A 105 -0.71 -4.24 -1.62
N THR A 106 0.34 -3.92 -0.85
CA THR A 106 0.69 -4.71 0.34
C THR A 106 -0.32 -4.53 1.46
N CYS A 107 -0.77 -3.29 1.69
CA CYS A 107 -1.74 -2.97 2.75
C CYS A 107 -3.16 -2.92 2.21
N HIS A 108 -3.35 -2.33 1.02
CA HIS A 108 -4.62 -2.32 0.30
C HIS A 108 -4.74 -3.58 -0.58
N HIS A 109 -4.40 -4.75 -0.04
CA HIS A 109 -4.26 -6.00 -0.80
C HIS A 109 -5.57 -6.61 -1.31
N TYR A 110 -6.71 -6.11 -0.85
CA TYR A 110 -8.03 -6.41 -1.39
C TYR A 110 -8.79 -5.14 -1.71
N GLU A 111 -9.57 -5.22 -2.79
CA GLU A 111 -10.55 -4.21 -3.16
C GLU A 111 -11.93 -4.84 -3.35
N LEU A 112 -12.96 -4.04 -3.06
CA LEU A 112 -14.33 -4.40 -3.31
C LEU A 112 -14.69 -3.99 -4.74
N THR A 113 -15.08 -4.95 -5.57
CA THR A 113 -15.57 -4.69 -6.93
C THR A 113 -17.05 -5.05 -7.04
N ALA A 114 -17.68 -4.59 -8.12
CA ALA A 114 -19.07 -4.89 -8.39
C ALA A 114 -19.29 -6.42 -8.47
N LYS A 115 -20.35 -6.90 -7.83
CA LYS A 115 -20.84 -8.27 -7.98
C LYS A 115 -22.16 -8.21 -8.73
N LYS A 116 -22.39 -9.20 -9.60
CA LYS A 116 -23.72 -9.40 -10.19
C LYS A 116 -24.62 -10.02 -9.12
N TRP A 117 -25.45 -9.22 -8.49
CA TRP A 117 -26.44 -9.65 -7.48
C TRP A 117 -27.71 -10.27 -8.12
N GLY A 118 -27.91 -10.06 -9.43
CA GLY A 118 -28.90 -10.80 -10.24
C GLY A 118 -30.29 -10.20 -10.19
N HIS A 119 -30.57 -9.22 -11.05
CA HIS A 119 -31.88 -8.58 -11.19
C HIS A 119 -33.01 -9.60 -11.43
N ASP A 120 -32.82 -10.54 -12.37
CA ASP A 120 -33.85 -11.53 -12.74
C ASP A 120 -34.26 -12.43 -11.57
N LYS A 121 -33.30 -12.77 -10.69
CA LYS A 121 -33.60 -13.53 -9.48
C LYS A 121 -34.55 -12.75 -8.56
N HIS A 122 -34.29 -11.45 -8.39
CA HIS A 122 -35.10 -10.60 -7.54
C HIS A 122 -36.48 -10.31 -8.15
N ALA A 123 -36.53 -9.92 -9.42
CA ALA A 123 -37.75 -9.53 -10.10
C ALA A 123 -38.64 -10.72 -10.49
N THR A 124 -38.05 -11.79 -11.01
CA THR A 124 -38.79 -12.90 -11.64
C THR A 124 -38.93 -14.10 -10.71
N GLU A 125 -37.84 -14.53 -10.07
CA GLU A 125 -37.88 -15.76 -9.24
C GLU A 125 -38.47 -15.51 -7.85
N LEU A 126 -38.12 -14.38 -7.22
CA LEU A 126 -38.66 -13.99 -5.91
C LEU A 126 -39.97 -13.19 -6.00
N GLY A 127 -40.36 -12.77 -7.21
CA GLY A 127 -41.60 -12.05 -7.47
C GLY A 127 -41.67 -10.65 -6.85
N LEU A 128 -40.52 -9.99 -6.64
CA LEU A 128 -40.50 -8.62 -6.15
C LEU A 128 -40.98 -7.65 -7.23
N SER A 129 -41.74 -6.64 -6.82
CA SER A 129 -42.17 -5.58 -7.73
C SER A 129 -41.00 -4.65 -8.06
N CYS A 130 -41.04 -4.02 -9.23
CA CYS A 130 -40.01 -3.06 -9.64
C CYS A 130 -39.82 -1.95 -8.59
N ALA A 131 -40.94 -1.50 -8.03
CA ALA A 131 -41.04 -0.48 -7.00
C ALA A 131 -40.48 -0.86 -5.62
N ASP A 132 -40.10 -2.12 -5.41
CA ASP A 132 -39.43 -2.56 -4.18
C ASP A 132 -37.94 -2.20 -4.19
N CYS A 133 -37.36 -2.01 -5.38
CA CYS A 133 -35.96 -1.60 -5.57
C CYS A 133 -35.82 -0.21 -6.21
N HIS A 134 -36.71 0.13 -7.15
CA HIS A 134 -36.73 1.39 -7.90
C HIS A 134 -37.60 2.45 -7.21
N HIS A 135 -37.49 3.70 -7.68
CA HIS A 135 -38.31 4.77 -7.15
C HIS A 135 -39.78 4.59 -7.54
N LYS A 136 -40.68 4.61 -6.55
CA LYS A 136 -42.13 4.59 -6.76
C LYS A 136 -42.66 5.86 -7.43
N ASP A 137 -41.91 6.94 -7.33
CA ASP A 137 -42.30 8.25 -7.85
C ASP A 137 -41.80 8.42 -9.28
N ALA A 138 -42.75 8.42 -10.23
CA ALA A 138 -42.48 8.60 -11.65
C ALA A 138 -41.92 9.99 -12.01
N ALA A 139 -42.03 10.98 -11.11
CA ALA A 139 -41.36 12.27 -11.28
C ALA A 139 -39.84 12.18 -11.04
N ILE A 140 -39.39 11.18 -10.29
CA ILE A 140 -37.96 10.90 -10.04
C ILE A 140 -37.43 9.94 -11.11
N GLU A 141 -38.17 8.87 -11.38
CA GLU A 141 -37.78 7.81 -12.30
C GLU A 141 -39.01 7.40 -13.13
N PRO A 142 -39.20 7.94 -14.34
CA PRO A 142 -40.38 7.66 -15.17
C PRO A 142 -40.53 6.18 -15.52
N GLU A 143 -39.41 5.51 -15.76
CA GLU A 143 -39.32 4.06 -15.96
C GLU A 143 -38.07 3.54 -15.23
N PRO A 144 -38.11 2.30 -14.69
CA PRO A 144 -36.95 1.67 -14.05
C PRO A 144 -35.70 1.71 -14.94
N GLN A 145 -34.66 2.39 -14.46
CA GLN A 145 -33.40 2.60 -15.19
C GLN A 145 -32.19 2.36 -14.29
N ASN A 146 -30.99 2.55 -14.83
CA ASN A 146 -29.77 2.32 -14.05
C ASN A 146 -29.58 3.45 -13.03
N CYS A 147 -29.38 3.12 -11.76
CA CYS A 147 -29.15 4.10 -10.71
C CYS A 147 -28.00 5.07 -11.05
N ALA A 148 -26.97 4.58 -11.75
CA ALA A 148 -25.80 5.37 -12.13
C ALA A 148 -26.08 6.47 -13.16
N ASP A 149 -27.25 6.46 -13.81
CA ASP A 149 -27.65 7.51 -14.75
C ASP A 149 -27.97 8.83 -14.05
N CYS A 150 -28.26 8.79 -12.74
CA CYS A 150 -28.55 9.97 -11.92
C CYS A 150 -27.72 10.04 -10.62
N HIS A 151 -27.32 8.90 -10.06
CA HIS A 151 -26.49 8.84 -8.85
C HIS A 151 -25.01 8.74 -9.22
N GLU A 152 -24.25 9.78 -8.90
CA GLU A 152 -22.82 9.82 -9.18
C GLU A 152 -22.04 8.73 -8.42
N SER A 153 -21.01 8.19 -9.05
CA SER A 153 -20.11 7.24 -8.41
C SER A 153 -19.45 7.87 -7.18
N GLY A 154 -19.42 7.15 -6.06
CA GLY A 154 -18.77 7.62 -4.84
C GLY A 154 -18.57 6.49 -3.85
N ALA A 155 -17.70 6.72 -2.86
CA ALA A 155 -17.58 5.81 -1.73
C ALA A 155 -18.74 6.06 -0.74
N PRO A 156 -19.17 5.04 0.02
CA PRO A 156 -20.16 5.21 1.08
C PRO A 156 -19.75 6.36 2.00
N SER A 157 -20.59 7.38 2.09
CA SER A 157 -20.25 8.58 2.85
C SER A 157 -20.75 8.52 4.29
N GLY A 158 -21.79 7.71 4.53
CA GLY A 158 -22.52 7.70 5.79
C GLY A 158 -23.21 9.03 6.13
N ARG A 159 -23.25 9.97 5.18
CA ARG A 159 -23.87 11.29 5.32
C ARG A 159 -25.17 11.31 4.53
N LYS A 160 -26.15 12.06 5.03
CA LYS A 160 -27.34 12.38 4.25
C LYS A 160 -26.96 13.31 3.12
N ALA A 161 -27.50 13.05 1.93
CA ALA A 161 -27.37 13.96 0.79
C ALA A 161 -27.97 15.34 1.12
N GLU A 162 -27.46 16.39 0.49
CA GLU A 162 -28.03 17.72 0.64
C GLU A 162 -29.45 17.77 0.05
N PRO A 163 -30.36 18.57 0.61
CA PRO A 163 -31.72 18.68 0.11
C PRO A 163 -31.74 19.03 -1.39
N GLY A 164 -32.43 18.22 -2.18
CA GLY A 164 -32.53 18.42 -3.64
C GLY A 164 -31.39 17.83 -4.46
N THR A 165 -30.44 17.12 -3.84
CA THR A 165 -29.40 16.36 -4.56
C THR A 165 -29.54 14.86 -4.32
N PRO A 166 -29.31 14.02 -5.33
CA PRO A 166 -29.28 12.58 -5.13
C PRO A 166 -28.04 12.19 -4.31
N PRO A 167 -28.14 11.20 -3.39
CA PRO A 167 -26.96 10.61 -2.76
C PRO A 167 -26.02 9.99 -3.81
N ASN A 168 -24.76 9.77 -3.46
CA ASN A 168 -23.88 8.99 -4.34
C ASN A 168 -24.41 7.54 -4.50
N LEU A 169 -23.97 6.89 -5.57
CA LEU A 169 -24.44 5.56 -5.97
C LEU A 169 -24.29 4.52 -4.86
N ALA A 170 -23.20 4.53 -4.09
CA ALA A 170 -22.98 3.55 -3.04
C ALA A 170 -23.97 3.74 -1.88
N ASP A 171 -24.22 4.98 -1.46
CA ASP A 171 -25.21 5.27 -0.41
C ASP A 171 -26.64 4.95 -0.88
N ALA A 172 -26.97 5.25 -2.15
CA ALA A 172 -28.28 4.92 -2.74
C ALA A 172 -28.53 3.41 -2.78
N VAL A 173 -27.57 2.63 -3.27
CA VAL A 173 -27.66 1.17 -3.37
C VAL A 173 -27.71 0.53 -1.98
N HIS A 174 -26.84 0.96 -1.05
CA HIS A 174 -26.87 0.43 0.31
C HIS A 174 -28.19 0.72 1.01
N ALA A 175 -28.75 1.93 0.86
CA ALA A 175 -30.05 2.27 1.45
C ALA A 175 -31.18 1.38 0.92
N ARG A 176 -31.15 1.01 -0.37
CA ARG A 176 -32.16 0.13 -0.97
C ARG A 176 -31.98 -1.32 -0.59
N CYS A 177 -30.76 -1.86 -0.66
CA CYS A 177 -30.53 -3.26 -0.31
C CYS A 177 -30.73 -3.53 1.19
N MET A 178 -30.40 -2.56 2.06
CA MET A 178 -30.52 -2.71 3.51
C MET A 178 -31.97 -2.94 3.97
N THR A 179 -32.98 -2.48 3.23
CA THR A 179 -34.38 -2.68 3.64
C THR A 179 -34.79 -4.15 3.68
N CYS A 180 -34.13 -5.01 2.89
CA CYS A 180 -34.42 -6.44 2.83
C CYS A 180 -33.26 -7.31 3.36
N HIS A 181 -32.02 -6.81 3.28
CA HIS A 181 -30.82 -7.54 3.68
C HIS A 181 -30.21 -7.03 4.99
N GLU A 182 -31.04 -6.56 5.91
CA GLU A 182 -30.58 -6.02 7.19
C GLU A 182 -29.62 -6.99 7.91
N ASP A 183 -29.87 -8.29 7.83
CA ASP A 183 -29.03 -9.35 8.37
C ASP A 183 -27.60 -9.35 7.76
N LEU A 184 -27.48 -9.13 6.46
CA LEU A 184 -26.19 -9.01 5.78
C LEU A 184 -25.47 -7.72 6.21
N PHE A 185 -26.19 -6.61 6.36
CA PHE A 185 -25.59 -5.36 6.85
C PHE A 185 -25.18 -5.47 8.34
N GLN A 186 -25.96 -6.16 9.16
CA GLN A 186 -25.65 -6.44 10.58
C GLN A 186 -24.48 -7.43 10.73
N ALA A 187 -24.32 -8.36 9.78
CA ALA A 187 -23.15 -9.24 9.70
C ALA A 187 -21.85 -8.48 9.38
N GLY A 188 -21.94 -7.18 9.11
CA GLY A 188 -20.83 -6.27 8.89
C GLY A 188 -19.90 -6.80 7.81
N GLU A 189 -18.66 -7.04 8.21
CA GLU A 189 -17.58 -7.45 7.32
C GLU A 189 -17.87 -8.70 6.47
N LYS A 190 -18.58 -9.68 7.05
CA LYS A 190 -18.90 -10.94 6.37
C LYS A 190 -20.04 -10.76 5.37
N GLY A 191 -20.89 -9.76 5.59
CA GLY A 191 -21.99 -9.42 4.69
C GLY A 191 -21.54 -8.73 3.42
N CYS A 192 -20.43 -7.98 3.44
CA CYS A 192 -19.94 -7.24 2.27
C CYS A 192 -19.71 -8.16 1.05
N ALA A 193 -19.18 -9.37 1.26
CA ALA A 193 -18.92 -10.33 0.19
C ALA A 193 -20.19 -10.92 -0.46
N ALA A 194 -21.36 -10.75 0.18
CA ALA A 194 -22.63 -11.12 -0.41
C ALA A 194 -22.98 -10.21 -1.61
N CYS A 195 -22.60 -8.93 -1.55
CA CYS A 195 -22.92 -7.90 -2.54
C CYS A 195 -21.70 -7.39 -3.35
N HIS A 196 -20.49 -7.63 -2.86
CA HIS A 196 -19.24 -7.24 -3.53
C HIS A 196 -18.36 -8.45 -3.79
N THR A 197 -17.58 -8.37 -4.88
CA THR A 197 -16.51 -9.33 -5.13
C THR A 197 -15.23 -8.82 -4.47
N LEU A 198 -14.61 -9.63 -3.63
CA LEU A 198 -13.30 -9.35 -3.05
C LEU A 198 -12.22 -9.76 -4.07
N ARG A 199 -11.48 -8.79 -4.60
CA ARG A 199 -10.37 -9.05 -5.53
C ARG A 199 -9.03 -8.81 -4.84
N SER A 200 -8.16 -9.82 -4.87
CA SER A 200 -6.75 -9.68 -4.47
C SER A 200 -6.02 -8.81 -5.49
N VAL A 201 -5.48 -7.67 -5.06
CA VAL A 201 -4.68 -6.79 -5.93
C VAL A 201 -3.21 -7.19 -5.94
N ARG A 202 -2.73 -7.84 -4.88
CA ARG A 202 -1.31 -8.19 -4.73
C ARG A 202 -0.85 -9.22 -5.76
N GLU A 203 -1.71 -10.19 -6.08
CA GLU A 203 -1.43 -11.24 -7.07
C GLU A 203 -1.39 -10.71 -8.51
N ASN A 204 -2.01 -9.56 -8.76
CA ASN A 204 -2.20 -8.98 -10.09
C ASN A 204 -1.34 -7.73 -10.31
N LEU A 205 -0.24 -7.61 -9.57
CA LEU A 205 0.64 -6.44 -9.64
C LEU A 205 1.35 -6.35 -11.00
N PRO A 206 1.34 -5.19 -11.68
CA PRO A 206 2.05 -5.03 -12.94
C PRO A 206 3.56 -5.10 -12.70
N LYS A 207 4.32 -5.80 -13.55
CA LYS A 207 5.79 -5.97 -13.37
C LYS A 207 6.55 -4.64 -13.29
N THR A 208 6.06 -3.61 -13.96
CA THR A 208 6.60 -2.24 -13.93
C THR A 208 5.45 -1.23 -13.86
N GLY A 209 5.72 -0.04 -13.30
CA GLY A 209 4.74 1.05 -13.24
C GLY A 209 3.83 1.01 -12.02
N ARG A 210 2.75 1.82 -12.06
CA ARG A 210 1.82 2.06 -10.96
C ARG A 210 0.64 1.08 -10.95
N VAL A 211 0.19 0.74 -9.74
CA VAL A 211 -1.07 0.06 -9.43
C VAL A 211 -2.20 1.09 -9.39
N LYS A 212 -3.29 0.84 -10.11
CA LYS A 212 -4.53 1.58 -9.92
C LYS A 212 -5.39 0.82 -8.91
N LEU A 213 -5.48 1.35 -7.70
CA LEU A 213 -6.35 0.79 -6.65
C LEU A 213 -7.72 1.44 -6.71
N ASN A 214 -8.78 0.67 -6.47
CA ASN A 214 -10.09 1.23 -6.19
C ASN A 214 -10.04 2.03 -4.87
N PRO A 215 -10.58 3.26 -4.82
CA PRO A 215 -10.75 4.01 -3.58
C PRO A 215 -11.53 3.24 -2.50
N LEU A 216 -12.35 2.27 -2.90
CA LEU A 216 -13.02 1.31 -2.03
C LEU A 216 -12.06 0.19 -1.60
N TYR A 217 -11.17 0.52 -0.66
CA TYR A 217 -10.36 -0.48 0.04
C TYR A 217 -11.15 -1.08 1.21
N ALA A 218 -10.94 -2.37 1.49
CA ALA A 218 -11.48 -2.99 2.69
C ALA A 218 -10.62 -2.63 3.91
N ASP A 219 -11.23 -2.17 5.00
CA ASP A 219 -10.52 -2.02 6.27
C ASP A 219 -9.97 -3.39 6.72
N CYS A 220 -8.78 -3.42 7.33
CA CYS A 220 -8.15 -4.68 7.74
C CYS A 220 -9.03 -5.49 8.70
N ALA A 221 -9.78 -4.80 9.57
CA ALA A 221 -10.68 -5.44 10.51
C ALA A 221 -11.71 -6.31 9.79
N VAL A 222 -12.15 -5.93 8.58
CA VAL A 222 -13.16 -6.66 7.79
C VAL A 222 -12.79 -8.13 7.60
N CYS A 223 -11.52 -8.43 7.38
CA CYS A 223 -11.08 -9.82 7.18
C CYS A 223 -10.32 -10.40 8.37
N HIS A 224 -9.70 -9.54 9.19
CA HIS A 224 -8.78 -9.97 10.25
C HIS A 224 -9.32 -9.79 11.67
N GLY A 225 -10.49 -9.16 11.86
CA GLY A 225 -11.10 -8.86 13.16
C GLY A 225 -10.27 -7.93 14.05
N LYS A 226 -9.20 -7.32 13.52
CA LYS A 226 -8.28 -6.45 14.24
C LYS A 226 -7.77 -5.36 13.30
N GLY A 227 -7.57 -4.15 13.83
CA GLY A 227 -6.99 -3.05 13.07
C GLY A 227 -5.52 -3.28 12.69
N ALA A 228 -5.06 -2.55 11.67
CA ALA A 228 -3.72 -2.67 11.06
C ALA A 228 -2.57 -2.70 12.07
N GLN A 229 -2.65 -1.89 13.14
CA GLN A 229 -1.61 -1.81 14.18
C GLN A 229 -1.33 -3.15 14.89
N LYS A 230 -2.31 -4.04 14.96
CA LYS A 230 -2.17 -5.38 15.57
C LYS A 230 -1.71 -6.44 14.57
N LEU A 231 -1.77 -6.15 13.28
CA LEU A 231 -1.43 -7.07 12.19
C LEU A 231 -0.02 -6.82 11.65
N ILE A 232 0.42 -5.57 11.67
CA ILE A 232 1.73 -5.16 11.18
C ILE A 232 2.72 -5.11 12.34
N LEU A 233 3.78 -5.91 12.23
CA LEU A 233 4.84 -5.96 13.24
C LEU A 233 5.47 -4.59 13.47
N GLY A 234 5.82 -4.30 14.73
CA GLY A 234 6.69 -3.19 15.06
C GLY A 234 8.07 -3.37 14.43
N SER A 235 8.85 -2.28 14.28
CA SER A 235 10.12 -2.35 13.57
C SER A 235 11.07 -3.40 14.14
N MET A 236 11.19 -3.50 15.47
CA MET A 236 12.07 -4.45 16.13
C MET A 236 11.71 -5.89 15.79
N ASP A 237 10.44 -6.26 15.94
CA ASP A 237 9.96 -7.60 15.63
C ASP A 237 10.07 -7.92 14.12
N ALA A 238 9.81 -6.94 13.26
CA ALA A 238 9.94 -7.10 11.82
C ALA A 238 11.39 -7.43 11.41
N TYR A 239 12.38 -6.70 11.93
CA TYR A 239 13.79 -6.97 11.66
C TYR A 239 14.23 -8.32 12.24
N HIS A 240 13.90 -8.61 13.50
CA HIS A 240 14.27 -9.90 14.11
C HIS A 240 13.62 -11.08 13.40
N LYS A 241 12.32 -11.00 13.09
CA LYS A 241 11.63 -12.07 12.36
C LYS A 241 12.25 -12.32 10.99
N ASN A 242 12.62 -11.27 10.26
CA ASN A 242 13.21 -11.44 8.93
C ASN A 242 14.64 -12.00 9.00
N CYS A 243 15.52 -11.32 9.75
CA CYS A 243 16.94 -11.71 9.81
C CYS A 243 17.13 -13.04 10.52
N MET A 244 16.60 -13.19 11.75
CA MET A 244 16.79 -14.41 12.53
C MET A 244 16.00 -15.57 11.93
N GLY A 245 14.82 -15.33 11.36
CA GLY A 245 14.00 -16.39 10.77
C GLY A 245 14.66 -17.03 9.55
N CYS A 246 15.27 -16.23 8.68
CA CYS A 246 16.03 -16.76 7.54
C CYS A 246 17.27 -17.56 8.01
N HIS A 247 18.04 -16.99 8.95
CA HIS A 247 19.20 -17.63 9.53
C HIS A 247 18.87 -18.97 10.22
N GLU A 248 17.80 -19.00 11.01
CA GLU A 248 17.32 -20.22 11.68
C GLU A 248 16.88 -21.27 10.66
N LYS A 249 16.10 -20.88 9.65
CA LYS A 249 15.62 -21.79 8.59
C LYS A 249 16.77 -22.42 7.79
N LEU A 250 17.82 -21.65 7.51
CA LEU A 250 18.98 -22.12 6.76
C LEU A 250 20.04 -22.78 7.66
N GLY A 251 19.93 -22.64 8.99
CA GLY A 251 20.96 -23.06 9.93
C GLY A 251 22.27 -22.27 9.83
N THR A 252 22.24 -21.06 9.24
CA THR A 252 23.43 -20.22 8.99
C THR A 252 23.26 -18.83 9.59
N GLY A 253 24.36 -18.20 10.00
CA GLY A 253 24.33 -16.84 10.55
C GLY A 253 23.77 -16.76 11.99
N PRO A 254 23.76 -15.55 12.58
CA PRO A 254 23.32 -15.35 13.95
C PRO A 254 21.79 -15.41 14.11
N TYR A 255 21.31 -16.28 14.98
CA TYR A 255 19.94 -16.31 15.48
C TYR A 255 19.90 -16.75 16.95
N GLY A 256 18.75 -16.61 17.60
CA GLY A 256 18.55 -16.94 19.01
C GLY A 256 19.04 -15.87 20.02
N LYS A 257 18.61 -16.04 21.28
CA LYS A 257 18.81 -15.08 22.37
C LYS A 257 20.28 -14.88 22.80
N LYS A 258 21.19 -15.76 22.38
CA LYS A 258 22.62 -15.70 22.74
C LYS A 258 23.48 -14.99 21.68
N SER A 259 22.88 -14.56 20.57
CA SER A 259 23.61 -14.03 19.40
C SER A 259 23.48 -12.52 19.24
N CYS A 260 23.00 -11.80 20.25
CA CYS A 260 22.70 -10.36 20.17
C CYS A 260 23.90 -9.54 19.67
N SER A 261 25.09 -9.78 20.22
CA SER A 261 26.34 -9.08 19.88
C SER A 261 26.89 -9.42 18.50
N GLN A 262 26.41 -10.52 17.88
CA GLN A 262 26.79 -10.87 16.51
C GLN A 262 26.04 -10.01 15.48
N CYS A 263 24.89 -9.45 15.87
CA CYS A 263 24.11 -8.54 15.04
C CYS A 263 24.34 -7.07 15.42
N HIS A 264 24.27 -6.77 16.71
CA HIS A 264 24.39 -5.41 17.23
C HIS A 264 25.83 -5.09 17.58
N THR A 265 26.39 -4.07 16.93
CA THR A 265 27.60 -3.43 17.42
C THR A 265 27.22 -2.76 18.74
N GLY A 266 27.85 -3.17 19.84
CA GLY A 266 27.60 -2.63 21.19
C GLY A 266 27.57 -1.10 21.20
N LYS A 267 26.81 -0.51 22.13
CA LYS A 267 26.77 0.94 22.30
C LYS A 267 28.13 1.51 22.70
#